data_AF-A0A097KPQ9-F1
#
_entry.id   AF-A0A097KPQ9-F1
#
_cell.length_a   1.000
_cell.length_b   1.000
_cell.length_c   1.000
_cell.angle_alpha   90.00
_cell.angle_beta   90.00
_cell.angle_gamma   90.00
#
_symmetry.space_group_name_H-M   'P 1'
#
loop_
_entity.id
_entity.type
_entity.pdbx_description
1 polymer ?
#
loop_
_entity_poly.entity_id
_entity_poly.type
_entity_poly.pdbx_seq_one_letter_code
_entity_poly.pdbx_strand_id
1 'polypeptide(L)' 'MLNSVRLIFAVLIILLIVPQTPTENFLLRKLHEMGIFANYNEAKWFLNFFTWFSIFFFLILTFFYTLQN' A
#
# COMPACT_ATOMS: atom_id res chain seq x y z
N MET A 1 16.00 7.63 -12.76
CA MET A 1 14.57 7.22 -12.82
C MET A 1 14.18 6.27 -11.69
N LEU A 2 14.95 5.21 -11.41
CA LEU A 2 14.64 4.24 -10.34
C LEU A 2 14.48 4.87 -8.95
N ASN A 3 15.28 5.91 -8.61
CA ASN A 3 15.14 6.66 -7.36
C ASN A 3 13.81 7.41 -7.23
N SER A 4 13.32 8.03 -8.29
CA SER A 4 12.02 8.73 -8.28
C SER A 4 10.87 7.74 -8.08
N VAL A 5 10.93 6.57 -8.74
CA VAL A 5 9.94 5.50 -8.56
C VAL A 5 9.97 4.96 -7.13
N ARG A 6 11.16 4.74 -6.54
CA ARG A 6 11.30 4.33 -5.13
C ARG A 6 10.71 5.37 -4.17
N LEU A 7 10.93 6.66 -4.42
CA LEU A 7 10.35 7.74 -3.60
C LEU A 7 8.81 7.69 -3.65
N ILE A 8 8.22 7.53 -4.83
CA ILE A 8 6.76 7.43 -5.00
C ILE A 8 6.21 6.23 -4.21
N PHE A 9 6.84 5.06 -4.32
CA PHE A 9 6.41 3.88 -3.57
C PHE A 9 6.62 4.04 -2.05
N ALA A 10 7.67 4.72 -1.60
CA ALA A 10 7.87 5.01 -0.18
C ALA A 10 6.73 5.87 0.38
N VAL A 11 6.37 6.95 -0.32
CA VAL A 11 5.24 7.81 0.05
C VAL A 11 3.92 7.04 0.02
N LEU A 12 3.68 6.22 -1.02
CA LEU A 12 2.50 5.39 -1.13
C LEU A 12 2.38 4.42 0.06
N ILE A 13 3.46 3.73 0.42
CA ILE A 13 3.46 2.80 1.56
C ILE A 13 3.15 3.52 2.86
N ILE A 14 3.71 4.71 3.09
CA ILE A 14 3.39 5.53 4.27
C ILE A 14 1.90 5.85 4.29
N LEU A 15 1.34 6.33 3.18
CA LEU A 15 -0.09 6.66 3.07
C LEU A 15 -0.99 5.43 3.24
N LEU A 16 -0.54 4.25 2.84
CA LEU A 16 -1.28 3.00 3.05
C LEU A 16 -1.21 2.54 4.50
N ILE A 17 -0.03 2.49 5.12
CA ILE A 17 0.15 1.87 6.46
C ILE A 17 -0.30 2.79 7.58
N VAL A 18 0.01 4.09 7.53
CA VAL A 18 -0.26 5.04 8.63
C VAL A 18 -1.73 5.05 9.09
N PRO A 19 -2.74 5.12 8.20
CA PRO A 19 -4.14 5.14 8.62
C PRO A 19 -4.72 3.75 8.96
N GLN A 20 -3.95 2.66 8.83
CA GLN A 20 -4.41 1.29 9.12
C GLN A 20 -4.16 0.90 10.59
N THR A 21 -4.76 1.64 11.53
CA THR A 21 -4.65 1.31 12.96
C THR A 21 -5.66 0.23 13.38
N PRO A 22 -5.39 -0.56 14.44
CA PRO A 22 -6.31 -1.61 14.91
C PRO A 22 -7.66 -1.08 15.41
N THR A 23 -7.69 0.15 15.91
CA THR A 23 -8.88 0.80 16.47
C THR A 23 -9.74 1.43 15.39
N GLU A 24 -9.13 2.17 14.47
CA GLU A 24 -9.82 2.72 13.30
C GLU A 24 -8.96 2.58 12.05
N ASN A 25 -9.41 1.76 11.09
CA ASN A 25 -8.83 1.73 9.76
C ASN A 25 -9.59 2.70 8.85
N PHE A 26 -9.17 3.96 8.86
CA PHE A 26 -9.83 5.03 8.11
C PHE A 26 -9.87 4.74 6.60
N LEU A 27 -8.78 4.19 6.05
CA LEU A 27 -8.70 3.81 4.64
C LEU A 27 -9.74 2.74 4.28
N LEU A 28 -9.85 1.71 5.11
CA LEU A 28 -10.81 0.63 4.90
C LEU A 28 -12.25 1.13 5.00
N ARG A 29 -12.55 2.01 5.96
CA ARG A 29 -13.86 2.66 6.06
C ARG A 29 -14.16 3.45 4.78
N LYS A 30 -13.22 4.25 4.29
CA LYS A 30 -13.39 5.02 3.05
C LYS A 30 -13.58 4.13 1.82
N LEU A 31 -12.81 3.04 1.69
CA LEU A 31 -12.98 2.08 0.59
C LEU A 31 -14.35 1.40 0.61
N HIS A 32 -14.87 1.09 1.80
CA HIS A 32 -16.20 0.54 1.94
C HIS A 32 -17.30 1.57 1.61
N GLU A 33 -17.15 2.82 2.07
CA GLU A 33 -18.06 3.94 1.79
C GLU A 33 -18.15 4.29 0.30
N MET A 34 -17.11 4.03 -0.50
CA MET A 34 -17.13 4.24 -1.95
C MET A 34 -18.08 3.30 -2.70
N GLY A 35 -18.54 2.20 -2.07
CA GLY A 35 -19.45 1.24 -2.70
C GLY A 35 -18.83 0.42 -3.84
N ILE A 36 -17.50 0.42 -3.97
CA ILE A 36 -16.78 -0.33 -5.01
C ILE A 36 -16.70 -1.83 -4.68
N PHE A 37 -16.62 -2.18 -3.39
CA PHE A 37 -16.54 -3.55 -2.90
C PHE A 37 -17.91 -4.04 -2.43
N ALA A 38 -18.20 -5.33 -2.63
CA ALA A 38 -19.50 -5.91 -2.26
C ALA A 38 -19.70 -5.93 -0.74
N ASN A 39 -18.63 -6.02 0.04
CA ASN A 39 -18.68 -5.98 1.49
C ASN A 39 -17.36 -5.48 2.12
N TYR A 40 -17.41 -5.21 3.42
CA TYR A 40 -16.27 -4.76 4.21
C TYR A 40 -15.08 -5.74 4.17
N ASN A 41 -15.35 -7.05 4.14
CA ASN A 41 -14.31 -8.07 4.15
C ASN A 41 -13.52 -8.11 2.83
N GLU A 42 -14.20 -7.89 1.71
CA GLU A 42 -13.57 -7.75 0.39
C GLU A 42 -12.69 -6.50 0.32
N ALA A 43 -13.20 -5.35 0.79
CA ALA A 43 -12.40 -4.12 0.88
C ALA A 43 -11.15 -4.31 1.77
N LYS A 44 -11.29 -5.06 2.87
CA LYS A 44 -10.18 -5.38 3.78
C LYS A 44 -9.15 -6.28 3.10
N TRP A 45 -9.61 -7.31 2.39
CA TRP A 45 -8.72 -8.20 1.65
C TRP A 45 -7.96 -7.45 0.57
N PHE A 46 -8.65 -6.60 -0.21
CA PHE A 46 -8.03 -5.76 -1.23
C PHE A 46 -6.99 -4.81 -0.63
N LEU A 47 -7.33 -4.08 0.44
CA LEU A 47 -6.40 -3.13 1.08
C LEU A 47 -5.15 -3.85 1.61
N ASN A 48 -5.32 -5.02 2.22
CA ASN A 48 -4.20 -5.85 2.68
C ASN A 48 -3.34 -6.33 1.52
N PHE A 49 -3.95 -6.88 0.47
CA PHE A 49 -3.25 -7.34 -0.72
C PHE A 49 -2.46 -6.19 -1.37
N PHE A 50 -3.09 -5.03 -1.55
CA PHE A 50 -2.48 -3.85 -2.16
C PHE A 50 -1.32 -3.29 -1.31
N THR A 51 -1.47 -3.30 0.02
CA THR A 51 -0.40 -2.90 0.96
C THR A 51 0.80 -3.83 0.84
N TRP A 52 0.59 -5.14 0.93
CA TRP A 52 1.67 -6.12 0.82
C TRP A 52 2.34 -6.11 -0.56
N PHE A 53 1.55 -5.98 -1.62
CA PHE A 53 2.06 -5.81 -2.98
C PHE A 53 2.97 -4.57 -3.08
N SER A 54 2.53 -3.43 -2.54
CA SER A 54 3.31 -2.18 -2.56
C SER A 54 4.63 -2.29 -1.80
N ILE A 55 4.60 -2.92 -0.61
CA ILE A 55 5.82 -3.19 0.19
C ILE A 55 6.78 -4.10 -0.58
N PHE A 56 6.28 -5.22 -1.10
CA PHE A 56 7.12 -6.20 -1.81
C PHE A 56 7.75 -5.58 -3.05
N PHE A 57 6.97 -4.79 -3.81
CA PHE A 57 7.46 -4.08 -4.98
C PHE A 57 8.54 -3.05 -4.62
N PHE A 58 8.35 -2.28 -3.54
CA PHE A 58 9.36 -1.33 -3.04
C PHE A 58 10.68 -2.03 -2.65
N LEU A 59 10.60 -3.20 -2.02
CA LEU A 59 11.77 -3.99 -1.66
C LEU A 59 12.52 -4.51 -2.90
N ILE A 60 11.79 -5.01 -3.90
CA ILE A 60 12.38 -5.43 -5.19
C ILE A 60 13.10 -4.26 -5.86
N LEU A 61 12.46 -3.09 -5.97
CA LEU A 61 13.07 -1.91 -6.56
C LEU A 61 14.34 -1.48 -5.81
N THR A 62 14.31 -1.58 -4.48
CA THR A 62 15.47 -1.26 -3.64
C THR A 62 16.60 -2.27 -3.84
N PHE A 63 16.30 -3.56 -3.93
CA PHE A 63 17.29 -4.60 -4.20
C PHE A 63 18.00 -4.37 -5.54
N PHE A 64 17.25 -4.14 -6.62
CA PHE A 64 17.84 -3.87 -7.93
C PHE A 64 18.65 -2.57 -7.96
N TYR A 65 18.22 -1.53 -7.24
CA TYR A 65 19.01 -0.30 -7.11
C TYR A 65 20.35 -0.55 -6.42
N THR A 66 20.35 -1.32 -5.34
CA THR A 66 21.57 -1.67 -4.61
C THR A 66 22.52 -2.53 -5.45
N LEU A 67 22.02 -3.38 -6.35
CA LEU A 67 22.89 -4.16 -7.25
C LEU A 67 23.54 -3.31 -8.35
N GLN A 68 22.95 -2.18 -8.71
CA GLN A 68 23.45 -1.33 -9.79
C GLN A 68 24.52 -0.33 -9.32
N ASN A 69 24.52 0.01 -8.02
CA ASN A 69 25.48 0.92 -7.39
C ASN A 69 26.61 0.15 -6.70
#